data_AF-A0A8H2Y105-F1
#
_entry.id   AF-A0A8H2Y105-F1
#
_cell.length_a   1.000
_cell.length_b   1.000
_cell.length_c   1.000
_cell.angle_alpha   90.00
_cell.angle_beta   90.00
_cell.angle_gamma   90.00
#
_symmetry.space_group_name_H-M   'P 1'
#
loop_
_entity.id
_entity.type
_entity.pdbx_description
1 polymer ?
#
loop_
_entity_poly.entity_id
_entity_poly.type
_entity_poly.pdbx_seq_one_letter_code
_entity_poly.pdbx_strand_id
1 'polypeptide(L)'
;MVTRTSLIFLTFSAVATNASRNCSDSLATSRMQRRAPNNDKKTVVQMFGWNWKSIAAECEQFLGPAGVGYVQVNPPQEHLSGDQWWVDYQA
;
A
#
# COMPACT_ATOMS: atom_id res chain seq x y z
N MET A 1 8.10 -26.30 67.29
CA MET A 1 9.37 -26.42 68.03
C MET A 1 10.37 -27.08 67.08
N VAL A 2 11.43 -26.35 66.68
CA VAL A 2 12.74 -26.88 66.19
C VAL A 2 12.70 -27.51 64.76
N THR A 3 13.47 -27.12 63.74
CA THR A 3 14.62 -26.18 63.61
C THR A 3 14.79 -25.76 62.14
N ARG A 4 15.19 -24.50 61.94
CA ARG A 4 15.84 -23.98 60.73
C ARG A 4 17.18 -24.67 60.48
N THR A 5 17.54 -24.99 59.24
CA THR A 5 18.94 -24.88 58.78
C THR A 5 19.02 -24.72 57.26
N SER A 6 19.53 -23.56 56.84
CA SER A 6 19.95 -23.22 55.48
C SER A 6 21.01 -24.17 54.96
N LEU A 7 21.04 -24.38 53.64
CA LEU A 7 22.28 -24.34 52.85
C LEU A 7 21.94 -23.98 51.40
N ILE A 8 22.30 -22.74 51.07
CA ILE A 8 22.32 -22.16 49.74
C ILE A 8 23.35 -22.94 48.93
N PHE A 9 22.93 -23.65 47.89
CA PHE A 9 23.83 -24.12 46.82
C PHE A 9 23.59 -23.28 45.58
N LEU A 10 24.37 -22.19 45.50
CA LEU A 10 24.59 -21.40 44.29
C LEU A 10 25.37 -22.26 43.28
N THR A 11 24.67 -23.00 42.40
CA THR A 11 25.29 -23.52 41.18
C THR A 11 25.07 -22.50 40.07
N PHE A 12 25.97 -21.53 40.01
CA PHE A 12 26.10 -20.57 38.92
C PHE A 12 26.70 -21.31 37.71
N SER A 13 25.88 -21.97 36.90
CA SER A 13 26.33 -22.48 35.60
C SER A 13 26.33 -21.31 34.61
N ALA A 14 27.53 -20.80 34.31
CA ALA A 14 27.73 -19.91 33.18
C ALA A 14 27.52 -20.69 31.88
N VAL A 15 26.30 -20.64 31.33
CA VAL A 15 26.05 -21.06 29.95
C VAL A 15 26.55 -19.95 29.04
N ALA A 16 27.78 -20.11 28.54
CA ALA A 16 28.26 -19.38 27.39
C ALA A 16 27.80 -20.11 26.13
N THR A 17 26.64 -19.74 25.60
CA THR A 17 26.21 -20.12 24.24
C THR A 17 25.87 -18.87 23.45
N ASN A 18 26.84 -18.49 22.61
CA ASN A 18 26.73 -17.77 21.34
C ASN A 18 25.59 -16.74 21.25
N ALA A 19 25.93 -15.47 21.43
CA ALA A 19 25.16 -14.38 20.85
C ALA A 19 25.27 -14.46 19.32
N SER A 20 24.42 -15.27 18.69
CA SER A 20 24.10 -15.11 17.29
C SER A 20 23.56 -13.70 17.13
N ARG A 21 24.33 -12.84 16.45
CA ARG A 21 23.85 -11.56 15.97
C ARG A 21 22.72 -11.87 15.00
N ASN A 22 21.48 -11.89 15.47
CA ASN A 22 20.37 -11.57 14.60
C ASN A 22 20.49 -10.08 14.30
N CYS A 23 21.34 -9.75 13.33
CA CYS A 23 21.00 -8.70 12.40
C CYS A 23 19.75 -9.20 11.68
N SER A 24 18.59 -9.10 12.33
CA SER A 24 17.37 -8.81 11.60
C SER A 24 17.64 -7.45 10.99
N ASP A 25 18.31 -7.50 9.84
CA ASP A 25 18.36 -6.44 8.88
C ASP A 25 16.89 -6.10 8.69
N SER A 26 16.46 -5.01 9.31
CA SER A 26 15.24 -4.32 8.92
C SER A 26 15.54 -3.73 7.56
N LEU A 27 15.76 -4.59 6.57
CA LEU A 27 15.58 -4.25 5.18
C LEU A 27 14.11 -3.91 5.13
N ALA A 28 13.83 -2.62 5.24
CA ALA A 28 12.54 -2.05 4.93
C ALA A 28 12.22 -2.54 3.52
N THR A 29 11.57 -3.71 3.44
CA THR A 29 10.70 -4.04 2.35
C THR A 29 9.66 -2.94 2.43
N SER A 30 9.92 -1.85 1.72
CA SER A 30 8.87 -0.97 1.24
C SER A 30 7.93 -1.94 0.55
N ARG A 31 6.87 -2.36 1.27
CA ARG A 31 5.77 -3.07 0.65
C ARG A 31 5.36 -2.13 -0.45
N MET A 32 5.61 -2.52 -1.69
CA MET A 32 5.04 -1.86 -2.85
C MET A 32 3.55 -1.80 -2.58
N GLN A 33 3.09 -0.66 -2.06
CA GLN A 33 1.71 -0.50 -1.66
C GLN A 33 0.91 -0.65 -2.93
N ARG A 34 -0.04 -1.58 -2.91
CA ARG A 34 -0.89 -1.84 -4.07
C ARG A 34 -1.51 -0.49 -4.48
N ARG A 35 -1.15 0.01 -5.66
CA ARG A 35 -1.72 1.25 -6.22
C ARG A 35 -3.19 1.10 -6.57
N ALA A 36 -3.61 -0.13 -6.85
CA ALA A 36 -5.01 -0.45 -7.02
C ALA A 36 -5.75 -0.34 -5.67
N PRO A 37 -6.96 0.25 -5.65
CA PRO A 37 -7.81 0.27 -4.48
C PRO A 37 -7.96 -1.11 -3.85
N ASN A 38 -8.17 -1.13 -2.55
CA ASN A 38 -8.67 -2.32 -1.87
C ASN A 38 -9.97 -2.79 -2.54
N ASN A 39 -10.22 -4.09 -2.48
CA ASN A 39 -11.40 -4.75 -3.03
C ASN A 39 -12.72 -4.23 -2.44
N ASP A 40 -12.70 -3.29 -1.51
CA ASP A 40 -13.86 -2.67 -0.88
C ASP A 40 -14.46 -1.56 -1.76
N LYS A 41 -13.65 -0.93 -2.64
CA LYS A 41 -14.14 0.08 -3.60
C LYS A 41 -14.59 -0.58 -4.90
N LYS A 42 -15.89 -0.78 -5.06
CA LYS A 42 -16.50 -1.48 -6.21
C LYS A 42 -16.98 -0.56 -7.33
N THR A 43 -17.24 0.70 -7.02
CA THR A 43 -17.81 1.65 -7.99
C THR A 43 -16.74 2.14 -8.97
N VAL A 44 -17.12 2.20 -10.24
CA VAL A 44 -16.31 2.73 -11.34
C VAL A 44 -17.06 3.88 -11.99
N VAL A 45 -16.35 4.95 -12.35
CA VAL A 45 -16.93 6.13 -13.03
C VAL A 45 -16.23 6.35 -14.36
N GLN A 46 -16.99 6.61 -15.43
CA GLN A 46 -16.46 7.04 -16.72
C GLN A 46 -16.36 8.57 -16.74
N MET A 47 -15.14 9.10 -16.87
CA MET A 47 -14.87 10.54 -17.02
C MET A 47 -14.67 10.89 -18.50
N PHE A 48 -15.77 10.85 -19.25
CA PHE A 48 -15.75 11.03 -20.71
C PHE A 48 -15.36 12.45 -21.14
N GLY A 49 -14.29 12.57 -21.92
CA GLY A 49 -13.81 13.85 -22.49
C GLY A 49 -13.10 14.77 -21.49
N TRP A 50 -12.74 14.28 -20.30
CA TRP A 50 -12.01 15.07 -19.30
C TRP A 50 -10.50 15.06 -19.57
N ASN A 51 -9.84 16.19 -19.32
CA ASN A 51 -8.38 16.26 -19.36
C ASN A 51 -7.76 15.70 -18.07
N TRP A 52 -6.49 15.31 -18.15
CA TRP A 52 -5.76 14.68 -17.04
C TRP A 52 -5.63 15.52 -15.78
N LYS A 53 -5.52 16.86 -15.89
CA LYS A 53 -5.44 17.74 -14.71
C LYS A 53 -6.76 17.76 -13.95
N SER A 54 -7.87 17.83 -14.66
CA SER A 54 -9.21 17.77 -14.07
C SER A 54 -9.49 16.41 -13.46
N ILE A 55 -9.07 15.30 -14.11
CA ILE A 55 -9.18 13.94 -13.55
C ILE A 55 -8.41 13.83 -12.24
N ALA A 56 -7.17 14.32 -12.18
CA ALA A 56 -6.35 14.27 -10.97
C ALA A 56 -7.00 15.04 -9.81
N ALA A 57 -7.45 16.27 -10.05
CA ALA A 57 -8.11 17.08 -9.04
C ALA A 57 -9.39 16.41 -8.51
N GLU A 58 -10.20 15.85 -9.40
CA GLU A 58 -11.46 15.18 -9.06
C GLU A 58 -11.23 13.89 -8.24
N CYS A 59 -10.16 13.15 -8.55
CA CYS A 59 -9.76 11.97 -7.79
C CYS A 59 -9.38 12.32 -6.34
N GLU A 60 -8.67 13.42 -6.13
CA GLU A 60 -8.23 13.86 -4.79
C GLU A 60 -9.37 14.50 -3.98
N GLN A 61 -10.17 15.35 -4.62
CA GLN A 61 -11.13 16.20 -3.93
C GLN A 61 -12.49 15.53 -3.70
N PHE A 62 -12.93 14.65 -4.62
CA PHE A 62 -14.29 14.12 -4.57
C PHE A 62 -14.36 12.59 -4.70
N LEU A 63 -13.87 12.02 -5.79
CA LEU A 63 -14.07 10.59 -6.10
C LEU A 63 -13.36 9.67 -5.11
N GLY A 64 -12.15 10.04 -4.67
CA GLY A 64 -11.37 9.31 -3.69
C GLY A 64 -12.10 9.19 -2.34
N PRO A 65 -12.50 10.32 -1.72
CA PRO A 65 -13.32 10.34 -0.49
C PRO A 65 -14.71 9.71 -0.66
N ALA A 66 -15.34 9.85 -1.84
CA ALA A 66 -16.64 9.24 -2.13
C ALA A 66 -16.59 7.70 -2.28
N GLY A 67 -15.40 7.10 -2.28
CA GLY A 67 -15.25 5.65 -2.33
C GLY A 67 -15.27 5.05 -3.73
N VAL A 68 -15.10 5.86 -4.78
CA VAL A 68 -14.91 5.37 -6.15
C VAL A 68 -13.55 4.66 -6.24
N GLY A 69 -13.56 3.46 -6.81
CA GLY A 69 -12.36 2.64 -6.95
C GLY A 69 -11.57 2.98 -8.21
N TYR A 70 -12.25 3.10 -9.34
CA TYR A 70 -11.60 3.26 -10.63
C TYR A 70 -12.27 4.34 -11.46
N VAL A 71 -11.45 4.98 -12.30
CA VAL A 71 -11.89 5.92 -13.31
C VAL A 71 -11.60 5.31 -14.67
N GLN A 72 -12.62 5.24 -15.52
CA GLN A 72 -12.47 4.95 -16.93
C GLN A 72 -12.32 6.27 -17.69
N VAL A 73 -11.35 6.33 -18.58
CA VAL A 73 -10.96 7.52 -19.34
C VAL A 73 -11.14 7.25 -20.84
N ASN A 74 -11.08 8.30 -21.65
CA ASN A 74 -10.99 8.18 -23.10
C ASN A 74 -9.67 7.50 -23.51
N PRO A 75 -9.56 6.95 -24.73
CA PRO A 75 -8.33 6.36 -25.23
C PRO A 75 -7.11 7.30 -25.05
N PRO A 76 -6.06 6.90 -24.32
CA PRO A 76 -4.92 7.77 -24.02
C PRO A 76 -3.85 7.82 -25.13
N GLN A 77 -3.99 6.98 -26.17
CA GLN A 77 -3.08 6.96 -27.31
C GLN A 77 -3.25 8.18 -28.24
N GLU A 78 -2.26 8.40 -29.10
CA GLU A 78 -2.37 9.38 -30.19
C GLU A 78 -3.54 9.02 -31.12
N HIS A 79 -4.23 10.05 -31.59
CA HIS A 79 -5.45 9.95 -32.38
C HIS A 79 -5.55 11.10 -33.39
N LEU A 80 -6.54 11.05 -34.28
CA LEU A 80 -6.80 12.12 -35.24
C LEU A 80 -7.05 13.47 -34.55
N SER A 81 -6.64 14.56 -35.21
CA SER A 81 -6.94 15.92 -34.75
C SER A 81 -8.38 16.31 -35.10
N GLY A 82 -9.10 16.88 -34.13
CA GLY A 82 -10.46 17.41 -34.30
C GLY A 82 -11.13 17.63 -32.94
N ASP A 83 -12.26 18.33 -32.94
CA ASP A 83 -13.01 18.65 -31.71
C ASP A 83 -14.12 17.64 -31.42
N GLN A 84 -14.37 16.71 -32.34
CA GLN A 84 -15.45 15.74 -32.22
C GLN A 84 -15.02 14.59 -31.31
N TRP A 85 -15.86 14.20 -30.35
CA TRP A 85 -15.53 13.18 -29.35
C TRP A 85 -15.06 11.82 -29.90
N TRP A 86 -15.47 11.46 -31.12
CA TRP A 86 -15.13 10.19 -31.74
C TRP A 86 -13.72 10.17 -32.34
N VAL A 87 -13.05 11.33 -32.45
CA VAL A 87 -11.67 11.40 -32.99
C VAL A 87 -10.69 10.61 -32.13
N ASP A 88 -10.90 10.57 -30.80
CA ASP A 88 -10.10 9.80 -29.83
C ASP A 88 -10.05 8.30 -30.14
N TYR A 89 -10.99 7.79 -30.94
CA TYR A 89 -11.15 6.37 -31.27
C TYR A 89 -10.63 6.02 -32.67
N GLN A 90 -10.04 6.98 -33.39
CA GLN A 90 -9.50 6.79 -34.73
C GLN A 90 -7.97 6.91 -34.68
N ALA A 91 -7.30 5.90 -35.23
CA ALA A 91 -5.86 5.87 -35.42
C ALA A 91 -5.45 6.56 -36.72
#